data_AF-A0A1Y4AVQ9-F1
#
_entry.id   AF-A0A1Y4AVQ9-F1
#
_cell.length_a   1.000
_cell.length_b   1.000
_cell.length_c   1.000
_cell.angle_alpha   90.00
_cell.angle_beta   90.00
_cell.angle_gamma   90.00
#
_symmetry.space_group_name_H-M   'P 1'
#
loop_
_entity.id
_entity.type
_entity.pdbx_description
1 polymer ?
#
loop_
_entity_poly.entity_id
_entity_poly.type
_entity_poly.pdbx_seq_one_letter_code
_entity_poly.pdbx_strand_id
1 'polypeptide(L)'
;MKKLFALLACLFVAAACNTEDEISFKTQIGYRGTLDMHLLADPSQSYTYENVSFELKSSTEDNTLTLWIYDMQFPGMPMAIDMTLPGIGYTSSGDTATLSADEVIPYYGERPMEERKITALRGTATAERLTLTFECMGYSLSYTGTK
;
A
#
# COMPACT_ATOMS: atom_id res chain seq x y z
N MET A 1 -66.30 1.47 24.45
CA MET A 1 -65.20 0.51 24.68
C MET A 1 -64.67 0.09 23.29
N LYS A 2 -63.69 0.78 22.70
CA LYS A 2 -62.23 0.49 22.73
C LYS A 2 -61.98 -1.01 22.45
N LYS A 3 -61.61 -1.40 21.22
CA LYS A 3 -60.23 -1.75 20.76
C LYS A 3 -60.45 -2.72 19.56
N LEU A 4 -59.61 -2.91 18.54
CA LEU A 4 -58.35 -2.37 18.05
C LEU A 4 -58.15 -3.04 16.68
N PHE A 5 -57.64 -2.32 15.69
CA PHE A 5 -57.25 -2.82 14.35
C PHE A 5 -56.21 -3.95 14.45
N ALA A 6 -56.32 -4.97 13.59
CA ALA A 6 -55.29 -6.00 13.43
C ALA A 6 -54.36 -5.68 12.24
N LEU A 7 -53.09 -5.37 12.55
CA LEU A 7 -51.92 -5.30 11.67
C LEU A 7 -51.70 -6.64 10.93
N LEU A 8 -51.48 -6.67 9.62
CA LEU A 8 -50.21 -6.47 8.90
C LEU A 8 -49.10 -7.46 9.26
N ALA A 9 -48.81 -8.39 8.35
CA ALA A 9 -47.58 -9.17 8.31
C ALA A 9 -46.96 -9.05 6.92
N CYS A 10 -46.15 -8.01 6.71
CA CYS A 10 -45.22 -7.96 5.58
C CYS A 10 -43.99 -8.79 5.96
N LEU A 11 -43.76 -9.90 5.25
CA LEU A 11 -42.47 -10.57 5.29
C LEU A 11 -41.42 -9.63 4.67
N PHE A 12 -40.61 -9.00 5.51
CA PHE A 12 -39.33 -8.46 5.11
C PHE A 12 -38.37 -9.63 4.91
N VAL A 13 -38.15 -10.01 3.65
CA VAL A 13 -36.93 -10.75 3.30
C VAL A 13 -35.82 -9.71 3.30
N ALA A 14 -35.13 -9.57 4.43
CA ALA A 14 -33.88 -8.85 4.47
C ALA A 14 -32.89 -9.62 3.59
N ALA A 15 -32.69 -9.16 2.35
CA ALA A 15 -31.47 -9.44 1.64
C ALA A 15 -30.35 -8.83 2.50
N ALA A 16 -29.63 -9.69 3.23
CA ALA A 16 -28.37 -9.31 3.83
C ALA A 16 -27.42 -8.99 2.67
N CYS A 17 -27.38 -7.71 2.28
CA CYS A 17 -26.28 -7.17 1.51
C CYS A 17 -25.04 -7.29 2.38
N ASN A 18 -24.29 -8.38 2.23
CA ASN A 18 -22.88 -8.38 2.57
C ASN A 18 -22.20 -7.48 1.53
N THR A 19 -22.28 -6.16 1.70
CA THR A 19 -21.22 -5.30 1.21
C THR A 19 -20.05 -5.58 2.12
N GLU A 20 -19.14 -6.46 1.68
CA GLU A 20 -17.82 -6.57 2.28
C GLU A 20 -17.28 -5.15 2.39
N ASP A 21 -16.99 -4.71 3.61
CA ASP A 21 -16.53 -3.34 3.85
C ASP A 21 -15.26 -3.12 3.03
N GLU A 22 -15.32 -2.18 2.10
CA GLU A 22 -14.19 -1.84 1.24
C GLU A 22 -13.01 -1.37 2.10
N ILE A 23 -11.81 -1.87 1.82
CA ILE A 23 -10.62 -1.47 2.57
C ILE A 23 -10.43 0.05 2.52
N SER A 24 -10.19 0.63 3.70
CA SER A 24 -10.00 2.07 3.88
C SER A 24 -8.63 2.37 4.47
N PHE A 25 -7.84 3.17 3.75
CA PHE A 25 -6.54 3.67 4.21
C PHE A 25 -6.60 5.06 4.87
N LYS A 26 -7.79 5.48 5.36
CA LYS A 26 -7.95 6.76 6.07
C LYS A 26 -7.07 6.83 7.33
N THR A 27 -6.87 5.70 7.99
CA THR A 27 -5.88 5.52 9.04
C THR A 27 -4.60 4.94 8.45
N GLN A 28 -3.48 5.36 8.99
CA GLN A 28 -2.17 4.84 8.60
C GLN A 28 -2.06 3.36 9.03
N ILE A 29 -1.68 2.50 8.09
CA ILE A 29 -1.46 1.07 8.33
C ILE A 29 0.02 0.79 8.11
N GLY A 30 0.67 0.22 9.12
CA GLY A 30 2.05 -0.23 9.05
C GLY A 30 2.16 -1.72 8.79
N TYR A 31 3.18 -2.07 8.00
CA TYR A 31 3.57 -3.43 7.68
C TYR A 31 5.06 -3.56 7.94
N ARG A 32 5.45 -4.69 8.50
CA ARG A 32 6.86 -5.08 8.65
C ARG A 32 7.08 -6.38 7.89
N GLY A 33 8.20 -6.45 7.18
CA GLY A 33 8.42 -7.56 6.25
C GLY A 33 9.82 -7.67 5.70
N THR A 34 9.89 -8.42 4.61
CA THR A 34 11.11 -8.69 3.87
C THR A 34 11.12 -7.86 2.59
N LEU A 35 12.26 -7.24 2.30
CA LEU A 35 12.54 -6.52 1.07
C LEU A 35 13.68 -7.22 0.33
N ASP A 36 13.37 -7.76 -0.84
CA ASP A 36 14.34 -8.33 -1.76
C ASP A 36 14.69 -7.32 -2.85
N MET A 37 15.98 -7.23 -3.17
CA MET A 37 16.53 -6.33 -4.18
C MET A 37 17.39 -7.13 -5.15
N HIS A 38 17.16 -6.97 -6.45
CA HIS A 38 17.95 -7.57 -7.51
C HIS A 38 18.51 -6.50 -8.43
N LEU A 39 19.81 -6.55 -8.71
CA LEU A 39 20.42 -5.62 -9.65
C LEU A 39 19.92 -5.94 -11.08
N LEU A 40 19.33 -4.96 -11.77
CA LEU A 40 18.75 -5.16 -13.11
C LEU A 40 19.80 -5.57 -14.14
N ALA A 41 21.01 -5.03 -14.04
CA ALA A 41 22.11 -5.33 -14.96
C ALA A 41 22.71 -6.74 -14.73
N ASP A 42 22.53 -7.31 -13.54
CA ASP A 42 23.02 -8.63 -13.17
C ASP A 42 22.15 -9.22 -12.05
N PRO A 43 21.09 -9.97 -12.39
CA PRO A 43 20.14 -10.51 -11.41
C PRO A 43 20.76 -11.51 -10.42
N SER A 44 21.98 -11.98 -10.65
CA SER A 44 22.70 -12.82 -9.69
C SER A 44 23.18 -12.04 -8.46
N GLN A 45 23.26 -10.72 -8.57
CA GLN A 45 23.51 -9.83 -7.44
C GLN A 45 22.19 -9.46 -6.77
N SER A 46 21.96 -10.05 -5.61
CA SER A 46 20.75 -9.87 -4.81
C SER A 46 21.05 -9.53 -3.36
N TYR A 47 20.16 -8.77 -2.75
CA TYR A 47 20.22 -8.37 -1.35
C TYR A 47 18.85 -8.56 -0.72
N THR A 48 18.81 -9.11 0.49
CA THR A 48 17.57 -9.32 1.25
C THR A 48 17.69 -8.60 2.58
N TYR A 49 16.67 -7.81 2.90
CA TYR A 49 16.57 -7.05 4.14
C TYR A 49 15.33 -7.50 4.89
N GLU A 50 15.53 -7.93 6.14
CA GLU A 50 14.46 -8.35 7.03
C GLU A 50 14.02 -7.21 7.94
N ASN A 51 12.77 -7.29 8.41
CA ASN A 51 12.16 -6.32 9.35
C ASN A 51 12.06 -4.88 8.80
N VAL A 52 11.98 -4.72 7.48
CA VAL A 52 11.77 -3.41 6.84
C VAL A 52 10.33 -2.97 7.04
N SER A 53 10.14 -1.71 7.42
CA SER A 53 8.83 -1.15 7.77
C SER A 53 8.30 -0.25 6.66
N PHE A 54 7.09 -0.53 6.20
CA PHE A 54 6.37 0.26 5.20
C PHE A 54 5.04 0.72 5.80
N GLU A 55 4.60 1.94 5.52
CA GLU A 55 3.32 2.46 5.98
C GLU A 55 2.50 3.07 4.85
N LEU A 56 1.20 2.82 4.83
CA LEU A 56 0.27 3.35 3.84
C LEU A 56 -0.81 4.21 4.49
N LYS A 57 -1.14 5.34 3.85
CA LYS A 57 -2.29 6.17 4.18
C LYS A 57 -2.85 6.83 2.93
N SER A 58 -4.17 6.92 2.81
CA SER A 58 -4.83 7.65 1.73
C SER A 58 -4.62 9.15 1.88
N SER A 59 -4.24 9.80 0.79
CA SER A 59 -4.40 11.25 0.63
C SER A 59 -5.87 11.57 0.42
N THR A 60 -6.41 12.49 1.21
CA THR A 60 -7.82 12.92 1.13
C THR A 60 -8.12 13.78 -0.09
N GLU A 61 -7.08 14.29 -0.77
CA GLU A 61 -7.23 15.28 -1.84
C GLU A 61 -7.33 14.63 -3.23
N ASP A 62 -6.59 13.54 -3.48
CA ASP A 62 -6.35 13.05 -4.86
C ASP A 62 -6.74 11.59 -5.13
N ASN A 63 -7.42 10.92 -4.19
CA ASN A 63 -7.69 9.48 -4.25
C ASN A 63 -6.42 8.64 -4.53
N THR A 64 -5.32 9.04 -3.90
CA THR A 64 -4.02 8.36 -3.96
C THR A 64 -3.61 7.90 -2.57
N LEU A 65 -2.57 7.08 -2.49
CA LEU A 65 -1.88 6.68 -1.29
C LEU A 65 -0.53 7.37 -1.19
N THR A 66 -0.12 7.66 0.04
CA THR A 66 1.26 7.91 0.38
C THR A 66 1.83 6.64 1.01
N LEU A 67 2.99 6.21 0.51
CA LEU A 67 3.79 5.13 1.10
C LEU A 67 5.00 5.74 1.80
N TRP A 68 5.19 5.43 3.08
CA TRP A 68 6.44 5.68 3.80
C TRP A 68 7.25 4.39 3.86
N ILE A 69 8.53 4.50 3.57
CA ILE A 69 9.51 3.40 3.60
C ILE A 69 10.57 3.80 4.62
N TYR A 70 10.79 2.97 5.64
CA TYR A 70 11.73 3.27 6.71
C TYR A 70 12.95 2.35 6.67
N ASP A 71 14.09 2.89 7.13
CA ASP A 71 15.35 2.15 7.30
C ASP A 71 15.83 1.44 6.02
N MET A 72 15.57 2.00 4.84
CA MET A 72 15.96 1.39 3.58
C MET A 72 17.44 1.66 3.26
N GLN A 73 18.21 0.60 2.97
CA GLN A 73 19.62 0.72 2.66
C GLN A 73 19.96 0.11 1.30
N PHE A 74 20.28 0.95 0.31
CA PHE A 74 20.81 0.45 -0.96
C PHE A 74 22.28 0.02 -0.83
N PRO A 75 22.73 -0.99 -1.58
CA PRO A 75 24.14 -1.37 -1.65
C PRO A 75 25.04 -0.17 -1.98
N GLY A 76 26.11 0.03 -1.20
CA GLY A 76 27.04 1.13 -1.37
C GLY A 76 26.64 2.45 -0.68
N MET A 77 25.47 2.54 -0.05
CA MET A 77 25.11 3.69 0.78
C MET A 77 25.69 3.58 2.20
N PRO A 78 26.20 4.69 2.78
CA PRO A 78 26.84 4.68 4.10
C PRO A 78 25.85 4.50 5.26
N MET A 79 24.56 4.76 5.04
CA MET A 79 23.51 4.62 6.04
C MET A 79 22.16 4.31 5.37
N ALA A 80 21.24 3.75 6.15
CA ALA A 80 19.86 3.59 5.78
C ALA A 80 19.15 4.96 5.70
N ILE A 81 18.09 5.04 4.90
CA ILE A 81 17.31 6.25 4.66
C ILE A 81 15.81 5.97 4.78
N ASP A 82 15.08 7.00 5.21
CA ASP A 82 13.62 7.03 5.14
C ASP A 82 13.18 7.74 3.87
N MET A 83 12.18 7.20 3.20
CA MET A 83 11.63 7.75 1.96
C MET A 83 10.12 7.85 2.02
N THR A 84 9.58 8.89 1.39
CA THR A 84 8.15 9.07 1.20
C THR A 84 7.81 9.05 -0.28
N LEU A 85 6.84 8.22 -0.67
CA LEU A 85 6.31 8.12 -2.02
C LEU A 85 4.85 8.62 -2.03
N PRO A 86 4.61 9.88 -2.41
CA PRO A 86 3.25 10.38 -2.57
C PRO A 86 2.63 9.93 -3.91
N GLY A 87 1.31 10.04 -4.02
CA GLY A 87 0.63 9.97 -5.32
C GLY A 87 0.47 8.57 -5.92
N ILE A 88 0.56 7.51 -5.11
CA ILE A 88 0.36 6.14 -5.59
C ILE A 88 -1.13 5.93 -5.87
N GLY A 89 -1.50 5.63 -7.12
CA GLY A 89 -2.87 5.30 -7.46
C GLY A 89 -3.31 3.97 -6.84
N TYR A 90 -4.59 3.85 -6.48
CA TYR A 90 -5.15 2.60 -5.99
C TYR A 90 -6.61 2.42 -6.40
N THR A 91 -7.03 1.16 -6.51
CA THR A 91 -8.43 0.75 -6.66
C THR A 91 -8.74 -0.35 -5.67
N SER A 92 -9.80 -0.19 -4.89
CA SER A 92 -10.24 -1.19 -3.93
C SER A 92 -11.34 -2.09 -4.48
N SER A 93 -11.31 -3.36 -4.08
CA SER A 93 -12.33 -4.36 -4.37
C SER A 93 -12.47 -5.25 -3.14
N GLY A 94 -13.48 -4.99 -2.32
CA GLY A 94 -13.62 -5.64 -1.01
C GLY A 94 -12.46 -5.29 -0.08
N ASP A 95 -11.87 -6.29 0.55
CA ASP A 95 -10.78 -6.14 1.54
C ASP A 95 -9.40 -5.87 0.93
N THR A 96 -9.31 -5.84 -0.40
CA THR A 96 -8.06 -5.76 -1.15
C THR A 96 -8.01 -4.51 -2.02
N ALA A 97 -6.91 -3.77 -1.94
CA ALA A 97 -6.58 -2.70 -2.85
C ALA A 97 -5.46 -3.11 -3.80
N THR A 98 -5.62 -2.79 -5.08
CA THR A 98 -4.55 -2.87 -6.08
C THR A 98 -3.88 -1.51 -6.18
N LEU A 99 -2.55 -1.47 -6.07
CA LEU A 99 -1.74 -0.26 -6.09
C LEU A 99 -0.96 -0.18 -7.39
N SER A 100 -0.87 1.02 -7.96
CA SER A 100 -0.10 1.25 -9.18
C SER A 100 0.40 2.69 -9.30
N ALA A 101 1.65 2.83 -9.70
CA ALA A 101 2.20 4.06 -10.23
C ALA A 101 3.27 3.76 -11.29
N ASP A 102 3.21 4.41 -12.45
CA ASP A 102 4.22 4.24 -13.50
C ASP A 102 5.54 4.90 -13.11
N GLU A 103 5.45 6.09 -12.52
CA GLU A 103 6.56 6.86 -11.99
C GLU A 103 6.11 7.58 -10.71
N VAL A 104 6.99 7.60 -9.70
CA VAL A 104 6.85 8.41 -8.49
C VAL A 104 8.19 9.05 -8.17
N ILE A 105 8.17 10.35 -7.87
CA ILE A 105 9.36 11.05 -7.37
C ILE A 105 9.41 10.82 -5.84
N PRO A 106 10.41 10.10 -5.31
CA PRO A 106 10.53 9.94 -3.87
C PRO A 106 10.98 11.24 -3.21
N TYR A 107 10.58 11.40 -1.96
CA TYR A 107 11.04 12.46 -1.08
C TYR A 107 11.97 11.89 -0.01
N TYR A 108 13.09 12.57 0.22
CA TYR A 108 13.98 12.34 1.36
C TYR A 108 13.85 13.54 2.30
N GLY A 109 13.15 13.36 3.42
CA GLY A 109 12.60 14.49 4.19
C GLY A 109 11.68 15.34 3.31
N GLU A 110 11.90 16.65 3.26
CA GLU A 110 11.11 17.58 2.43
C GLU A 110 11.65 17.73 1.00
N ARG A 111 12.75 17.05 0.66
CA ARG A 111 13.42 17.22 -0.63
C ARG A 111 12.95 16.19 -1.66
N PRO A 112 12.40 16.62 -2.82
CA PRO A 112 12.13 15.71 -3.92
C PRO A 112 13.44 15.23 -4.56
N MET A 113 13.48 13.95 -4.93
CA MET A 113 14.64 13.28 -5.50
C MET A 113 14.37 12.87 -6.95
N GLU A 114 14.29 13.86 -7.84
CA GLU A 114 13.98 13.71 -9.28
C GLU A 114 14.86 12.68 -10.01
N GLU A 115 16.14 12.61 -9.64
CA GLU A 115 17.11 11.67 -10.24
C GLU A 115 17.00 10.25 -9.67
N ARG A 116 16.07 10.01 -8.75
CA ARG A 116 15.86 8.72 -8.05
C ARG A 116 14.41 8.27 -8.16
N LYS A 117 13.74 8.63 -9.27
CA LYS A 117 12.39 8.19 -9.58
C LYS A 117 12.23 6.69 -9.38
N ILE A 118 11.13 6.34 -8.74
CA ILE A 118 10.67 4.97 -8.61
C ILE A 118 9.75 4.69 -9.79
N THR A 119 9.96 3.56 -10.45
CA THR A 119 9.20 3.18 -11.65
C THR A 119 8.52 1.83 -11.47
N ALA A 120 7.48 1.60 -12.27
CA ALA A 120 6.76 0.34 -12.33
C ALA A 120 6.27 -0.17 -10.96
N LEU A 121 5.84 0.74 -10.07
CA LEU A 121 5.31 0.36 -8.77
C LEU A 121 3.97 -0.34 -8.95
N ARG A 122 3.89 -1.59 -8.49
CA ARG A 122 2.69 -2.44 -8.55
C ARG A 122 2.56 -3.24 -7.27
N GLY A 123 1.35 -3.52 -6.83
CA GLY A 123 1.15 -4.42 -5.70
C GLY A 123 -0.27 -4.48 -5.19
N THR A 124 -0.43 -5.13 -4.04
CA THR A 124 -1.71 -5.24 -3.35
C THR A 124 -1.56 -4.96 -1.87
N ALA A 125 -2.59 -4.38 -1.27
CA ALA A 125 -2.69 -4.14 0.15
C ALA A 125 -4.03 -4.63 0.69
N THR A 126 -3.98 -5.28 1.85
CA THR A 126 -5.11 -5.64 2.71
C THR A 126 -4.84 -5.06 4.10
N ALA A 127 -5.78 -5.17 5.04
CA ALA A 127 -5.54 -4.72 6.42
C ALA A 127 -4.35 -5.43 7.11
N GLU A 128 -3.97 -6.62 6.64
CA GLU A 128 -2.99 -7.50 7.28
C GLU A 128 -1.72 -7.73 6.46
N ARG A 129 -1.74 -7.42 5.15
CA ARG A 129 -0.64 -7.73 4.23
C ARG A 129 -0.46 -6.68 3.16
N LEU A 130 0.80 -6.34 2.90
CA LEU A 130 1.25 -5.52 1.79
C LEU A 130 2.23 -6.32 0.93
N THR A 131 1.98 -6.37 -0.38
CA THR A 131 2.94 -6.86 -1.37
C THR A 131 3.19 -5.78 -2.40
N LEU A 132 4.46 -5.49 -2.70
CA LEU A 132 4.84 -4.46 -3.66
C LEU A 132 6.01 -4.94 -4.52
N THR A 133 6.03 -4.48 -5.75
CA THR A 133 7.18 -4.53 -6.66
C THR A 133 7.39 -3.15 -7.23
N PHE A 134 8.64 -2.72 -7.38
CA PHE A 134 8.99 -1.44 -8.00
C PHE A 134 10.47 -1.43 -8.39
N GLU A 135 10.88 -0.50 -9.24
CA GLU A 135 12.27 -0.32 -9.64
C GLU A 135 12.82 1.01 -9.14
N CYS A 136 14.07 1.01 -8.68
CA CYS A 136 14.77 2.21 -8.24
C CYS A 136 16.28 2.02 -8.29
N MET A 137 17.03 3.04 -8.73
CA MET A 137 18.50 3.03 -8.74
C MET A 137 19.16 1.84 -9.46
N GLY A 138 18.50 1.29 -10.48
CA GLY A 138 18.99 0.12 -11.22
C GLY A 138 18.69 -1.22 -10.53
N TYR A 139 17.87 -1.23 -9.47
CA TYR A 139 17.39 -2.43 -8.81
C TYR A 139 15.91 -2.66 -9.09
N SER A 140 15.52 -3.92 -9.23
CA SER A 140 14.14 -4.38 -9.02
C SER A 140 13.97 -4.75 -7.56
N LEU A 141 12.90 -4.25 -6.95
CA LEU A 141 12.59 -4.47 -5.54
C LEU A 141 11.27 -5.21 -5.40
N SER A 142 11.23 -6.15 -4.45
CA SER A 142 10.03 -6.88 -4.07
C SER A 142 9.89 -6.83 -2.55
N TYR A 143 8.75 -6.36 -2.06
CA TYR A 143 8.43 -6.29 -0.65
C TYR A 143 7.23 -7.19 -0.34
N THR A 144 7.33 -7.94 0.75
CA THR A 144 6.18 -8.60 1.37
C THR A 144 6.22 -8.36 2.87
N GLY A 145 5.17 -7.74 3.40
CA GLY A 145 5.05 -7.45 4.82
C GLY A 145 3.66 -7.70 5.37
N THR A 146 3.60 -7.85 6.68
CA THR A 146 2.36 -8.01 7.44
C THR A 146 2.30 -7.02 8.59
N LYS A 147 1.10 -6.75 9.08
CA LYS A 147 0.89 -5.88 10.24
C LYS A 147 1.44 -6.48 11.54
#